data_AF-W1P6R5-F1
#
_entry.id   AF-W1P6R5-F1
#
_cell.length_a   1.000
_cell.length_b   1.000
_cell.length_c   1.000
_cell.angle_alpha   90.00
_cell.angle_beta   90.00
_cell.angle_gamma   90.00
#
_symmetry.space_group_name_H-M   'P 1'
#
loop_
_entity.id
_entity.type
_entity.pdbx_description
1 polymer ?
#
loop_
_entity_poly.entity_id
_entity_poly.type
_entity_poly.pdbx_seq_one_letter_code
_entity_poly.pdbx_strand_id
1 'polypeptide(L)' 'MNIQDEEVEGQAEFWQLTLAFIDSLVLRCAVELGITDLIKANNGEPVTLTQIVASLMSPPPDTIAVTNHALPH' A
#
# COMPACT_ATOMS: atom_id res chain seq x y z
N MET A 1 31.69 -11.92 -23.37
CA MET A 1 30.31 -11.75 -22.87
C MET A 1 29.52 -12.93 -23.40
N ASN A 2 28.79 -13.63 -22.54
CA ASN A 2 28.03 -14.82 -22.94
C ASN A 2 26.65 -14.34 -23.43
N ILE A 3 26.23 -14.73 -24.63
CA ILE A 3 24.96 -14.27 -25.24
C ILE A 3 23.75 -14.61 -24.34
N GLN A 4 23.84 -15.69 -23.57
CA GLN A 4 22.80 -16.07 -22.61
C GLN A 4 22.65 -15.04 -21.47
N ASP A 5 23.76 -14.45 -21.01
CA ASP A 5 23.73 -13.43 -19.95
C ASP A 5 23.08 -12.14 -20.49
N GLU A 6 23.40 -11.76 -21.74
CA GLU A 6 22.81 -10.60 -22.42
C GLU A 6 21.30 -10.79 -22.67
N GLU A 7 20.86 -12.00 -23.02
CA GLU A 7 19.45 -12.30 -23.21
C GLU A 7 18.66 -12.20 -21.90
N VAL A 8 19.21 -12.72 -20.80
CA VAL A 8 18.59 -12.62 -19.48
C VAL A 8 18.49 -11.16 -19.02
N GLU A 9 19.54 -10.37 -19.23
CA GLU A 9 19.55 -8.94 -18.89
C GLU A 9 18.52 -8.17 -19.73
N GLY A 10 18.47 -8.41 -21.04
CA GLY A 10 17.48 -7.78 -21.93
C GLY A 10 16.03 -8.13 -21.56
N GLN A 11 15.76 -9.37 -21.16
CA GLN A 11 14.44 -9.76 -20.65
C GLN A 11 14.11 -9.04 -19.32
N ALA A 12 15.08 -8.93 -18.41
CA ALA A 12 14.88 -8.21 -17.16
C ALA A 12 14.54 -6.74 -17.40
N GLU A 13 15.28 -6.05 -18.28
CA GLU A 13 15.01 -4.65 -18.66
C GLU A 13 13.62 -4.48 -19.29
N PHE A 14 13.26 -5.39 -20.21
CA PHE A 14 11.94 -5.38 -20.83
C PHE A 14 10.81 -5.46 -19.80
N TRP A 15 10.91 -6.37 -18.83
CA TRP A 15 9.90 -6.51 -17.78
C TRP A 15 9.89 -5.34 -16.81
N GLN A 16 11.05 -4.77 -16.45
CA GLN A 16 11.13 -3.57 -15.62
C GLN A 16 10.37 -2.40 -16.27
N LEU A 17 10.57 -2.17 -17.57
CA LEU A 17 9.87 -1.12 -18.31
C LEU A 17 8.37 -1.42 -18.46
N THR A 18 8.03 -2.66 -18.79
CA THR A 18 6.62 -3.09 -18.96
C THR A 18 5.82 -2.91 -17.67
N LEU A 19 6.44 -3.11 -16.51
CA LEU A 19 5.81 -3.09 -15.19
C LEU A 19 6.15 -1.85 -14.35
N ALA A 20 6.78 -0.82 -14.93
CA ALA A 20 7.18 0.40 -14.21
C ALA A 20 6.03 1.12 -13.49
N PHE A 21 4.78 0.85 -13.88
CA PHE A 21 3.58 1.40 -13.22
C PHE A 21 3.28 0.74 -11.86
N ILE A 22 3.79 -0.47 -11.59
CA ILE A 22 3.50 -1.23 -10.37
C ILE A 22 3.93 -0.44 -9.14
N ASP A 23 5.10 0.22 -9.17
CA ASP A 23 5.60 0.98 -8.02
C ASP A 23 4.62 2.09 -7.59
N SER A 24 4.02 2.78 -8.56
CA SER A 24 3.02 3.83 -8.28
C SER A 24 1.73 3.25 -7.73
N LEU A 25 1.29 2.09 -8.23
CA LEU A 25 0.09 1.41 -7.72
C LEU A 25 0.32 0.89 -6.30
N VAL A 26 1.47 0.28 -6.03
CA VAL A 26 1.85 -0.19 -4.70
C VAL A 26 1.91 0.97 -3.71
N LEU A 27 2.51 2.10 -4.10
CA LEU A 27 2.54 3.29 -3.27
C LEU A 27 1.13 3.83 -2.98
N ARG A 28 0.27 3.91 -4.01
CA ARG A 28 -1.12 4.33 -3.84
C ARG A 28 -1.87 3.41 -2.89
N CYS A 29 -1.73 2.09 -3.03
CA CYS A 29 -2.34 1.12 -2.12
C CYS A 29 -1.83 1.30 -0.68
N ALA A 30 -0.53 1.52 -0.48
CA ALA A 30 0.03 1.75 0.86
C ALA A 30 -0.58 2.99 1.55
N VAL A 31 -0.88 4.04 0.78
CA VAL A 31 -1.57 5.24 1.26
C VAL A 31 -3.06 4.97 1.51
N GLU A 32 -3.78 4.36 0.57
CA GLU A 32 -5.21 4.05 0.71
C GLU A 32 -5.50 3.09 1.88
N LEU A 33 -4.56 2.21 2.17
CA LEU A 33 -4.62 1.28 3.31
C LEU A 33 -4.14 1.89 4.64
N GLY A 34 -3.68 3.14 4.66
CA GLY A 34 -3.21 3.81 5.87
C GLY A 34 -1.92 3.21 6.46
N ILE A 35 -1.13 2.46 5.69
CA ILE A 35 0.11 1.82 6.19
C ILE A 35 1.11 2.87 6.65
N THR A 36 1.15 4.03 5.98
CA THR A 36 1.99 5.17 6.36
C THR A 36 1.62 5.72 7.74
N ASP A 37 0.33 5.79 8.05
CA ASP A 37 -0.16 6.28 9.33
C ASP A 37 0.11 5.28 10.45
N LEU A 38 -0.02 3.98 10.16
CA LEU A 38 0.33 2.90 11.08
C LEU A 38 1.82 2.95 11.49
N ILE A 39 2.72 3.13 10.52
CA ILE A 39 4.17 3.27 10.79
C ILE A 39 4.45 4.51 11.63
N LYS A 40 3.81 5.64 11.30
CA LYS A 40 3.97 6.89 12.03
C LYS A 40 3.49 6.77 13.49
N ALA A 41 2.37 6.07 13.71
CA ALA A 41 1.81 5.82 15.05
C ALA A 41 2.67 4.89 15.90
N ASN A 42 3.50 4.04 15.28
CA ASN A 42 4.43 3.15 15.96
C ASN A 42 5.76 3.84 16.32
N ASN A 43 5.80 5.18 16.35
CA ASN A 43 6.97 6.00 16.72
C ASN A 43 8.24 5.70 15.92
N GLY A 44 8.12 5.22 14.69
CA GLY A 44 9.26 4.86 13.83
C GLY A 44 9.85 3.48 14.11
N GLU A 45 9.27 2.71 15.03
CA GLU A 45 9.65 1.31 15.23
C GLU A 45 9.13 0.44 14.07
N PRO A 46 9.81 -0.67 13.74
CA PRO A 46 9.36 -1.60 12.72
C PRO A 46 7.95 -2.11 13.01
N VAL A 47 7.07 -2.03 12.02
CA VAL A 47 5.71 -2.59 12.10
C VAL A 47 5.75 -4.04 11.61
N THR A 48 5.24 -4.95 12.43
CA THR A 48 5.12 -6.37 12.09
C THR A 48 3.97 -6.63 11.13
N LEU A 49 4.05 -7.68 10.32
CA LEU A 49 2.94 -8.08 9.43
C LEU A 49 1.63 -8.32 10.20
N THR A 50 1.70 -8.87 11.42
CA THR A 50 0.53 -9.07 12.27
C THR A 50 -0.16 -7.75 12.64
N GLN A 51 0.61 -6.71 12.95
CA GLN A 51 0.08 -5.36 13.24
C GLN A 51 -0.55 -4.73 11.99
N ILE A 52 0.06 -4.93 10.80
CA ILE A 52 -0.53 -4.48 9.54
C ILE A 52 -1.88 -5.16 9.32
N VAL A 53 -1.94 -6.50 9.39
CA VAL A 53 -3.19 -7.24 9.20
C VAL A 53 -4.27 -6.82 10.20
N ALA A 54 -3.90 -6.64 11.48
CA ALA A 54 -4.83 -6.17 12.51
C ALA A 54 -5.40 -4.78 12.18
N SER A 55 -4.57 -3.86 11.67
CA SER A 55 -5.00 -2.52 11.24
C SER A 55 -5.92 -2.55 10.02
N LEU A 56 -5.75 -3.53 9.12
CA LEU A 56 -6.61 -3.67 7.94
C LEU A 56 -7.97 -4.29 8.27
N MET A 57 -8.04 -5.11 9.33
CA MET A 57 -9.27 -5.73 9.80
C MET A 57 -10.07 -4.84 10.76
N SER A 58 -9.49 -3.73 11.24
CA SER A 58 -10.25 -2.75 12.01
C SER A 58 -11.24 -2.02 11.10
N PRO A 59 -12.44 -1.68 11.59
CA PRO A 59 -13.36 -0.81 10.86
C PRO A 59 -12.61 0.45 10.42
N PRO A 60 -12.85 0.98 9.21
CA PRO A 60 -12.26 2.25 8.81
C PRO A 60 -12.57 3.29 9.91
N PRO A 61 -11.59 4.13 10.31
CA PRO A 61 -11.84 5.18 11.29
C PRO A 61 -13.01 6.00 10.74
N ASP A 62 -14.10 6.08 11.51
CA ASP A 62 -15.38 6.64 11.08
C ASP A 62 -15.15 7.89 10.23
N THR A 63 -15.31 7.76 8.91
CA THR A 63 -15.45 8.91 8.02
C THR A 63 -16.73 9.58 8.46
N ILE A 64 -16.60 10.56 9.36
CA ILE A 64 -17.63 11.42 9.95
C ILE A 64 -18.98 11.01 9.41
N ALA A 65 -19.66 10.09 10.11
CA ALA A 65 -21.04 9.82 9.83
C ALA A 65 -21.73 11.18 9.92
N VAL A 66 -22.06 11.78 8.77
CA VAL A 66 -23.04 12.85 8.70
C VAL A 66 -24.34 12.15 9.07
N THR A 67 -24.52 11.93 10.37
CA THR A 67 -25.80 11.67 10.97
C THR A 67 -26.58 12.94 10.72
N ASN A 68 -27.25 12.99 9.56
CA ASN A 68 -28.39 13.84 9.36
C ASN A 68 -29.31 13.50 10.53
N HIS A 69 -29.29 14.41 11.50
CA HIS A 69 -30.05 14.37 12.73
C HIS A 69 -31.49 14.03 12.35
N ALA A 70 -31.98 12.90 12.85
CA ALA A 70 -33.40 12.61 12.83
C ALA A 70 -34.14 13.83 13.41
N LEU A 71 -35.03 14.42 12.61
CA LEU A 71 -35.94 15.47 13.03
C LEU A 71 -36.82 14.90 14.16
N PRO A 72 -36.85 15.49 15.36
CA PRO A 72 -37.88 15.13 16.34
C PRO A 72 -39.20 15.83 15.97
N HIS A 73 -40.27 15.03 16.05
CA HIS A 73 -41.71 15.32 15.98
C HIS A 73 -42.17 16.78 15.87
#